data_AF-A0A0S3F5Y0-F1
#
_entry.id   AF-A0A0S3F5Y0-F1
#
_cell.length_a   1.000
_cell.length_b   1.000
_cell.length_c   1.000
_cell.angle_alpha   90.00
_cell.angle_beta   90.00
_cell.angle_gamma   90.00
#
_symmetry.space_group_name_H-M   'P 1'
#
loop_
_entity.id
_entity.type
_entity.pdbx_description
1 polymer ?
#
loop_
_entity_poly.entity_id
_entity_poly.type
_entity_poly.pdbx_seq_one_letter_code
_entity_poly.pdbx_strand_id
1 'polypeptide(L)'
;MDNQTSDTLGETLVEKGFAPNLYLLDINHALSVPRDFPLPAPWNLPSRMFGFPIEVCRPDGGQPRKIGLRHPLLADHPYVLHVEAVLGVEIDRNGAPNRYGYTTAPTARWWHAVDLISAGKWRELLDTQDFTEPRCIMRAVAYGCRYSHHEDKKAAGYITTAEAREIMREVGATEPDERSAAILAFSAPSPCRQDTGSEHWPINHGRLCAEDVAWGMIHGIEDGWFRHDRSGHLQWSELGRERYAAGDSAIYTEASGQAAFAF
;
A
#
# COMPACT_ATOMS: atom_id res chain seq x y z
N MET A 1 8.92 -18.04 -39.91
CA MET A 1 7.73 -17.22 -40.15
C MET A 1 6.90 -17.37 -38.88
N ASP A 2 6.98 -16.39 -37.99
CA ASP A 2 6.19 -16.41 -36.76
C ASP A 2 4.73 -16.31 -37.15
N ASN A 3 3.96 -17.34 -36.77
CA ASN A 3 2.52 -17.36 -36.93
C ASN A 3 1.99 -16.29 -35.98
N GLN A 4 1.84 -15.07 -36.48
CA GLN A 4 1.31 -13.94 -35.73
C GLN A 4 -0.16 -14.22 -35.52
N THR A 5 -0.48 -14.95 -34.44
CA THR A 5 -1.86 -15.14 -33.99
C THR A 5 -2.45 -13.73 -33.85
N SER A 6 -3.45 -13.41 -34.68
CA SER A 6 -4.16 -12.12 -34.59
C SER A 6 -4.63 -11.93 -33.15
N ASP A 7 -4.33 -10.77 -32.57
CA ASP A 7 -4.74 -10.41 -31.22
C ASP A 7 -6.21 -9.97 -31.22
N THR A 8 -7.09 -10.90 -31.57
CA THR A 8 -8.52 -10.63 -31.78
C THR A 8 -9.18 -10.03 -30.53
N LEU A 9 -8.78 -10.48 -29.33
CA LEU A 9 -9.28 -9.90 -28.09
C LEU A 9 -8.79 -8.46 -27.92
N GLY A 10 -7.51 -8.17 -28.18
CA GLY A 10 -6.98 -6.81 -28.12
C GLY A 10 -7.67 -5.87 -29.10
N GLU A 11 -7.84 -6.32 -30.35
CA GLU A 11 -8.55 -5.56 -31.40
C GLU A 11 -9.99 -5.27 -30.99
N THR A 12 -10.70 -6.27 -30.42
CA THR A 12 -12.07 -6.10 -29.92
C THR A 12 -12.13 -5.09 -28.77
N LEU A 13 -11.19 -5.15 -27.81
CA LEU A 13 -11.14 -4.20 -26.69
C LEU A 13 -10.96 -2.75 -27.17
N VAL A 14 -10.15 -2.55 -28.22
CA VAL A 14 -9.96 -1.23 -28.84
C VAL A 14 -11.20 -0.79 -29.61
N GLU A 15 -11.77 -1.67 -30.43
CA GLU A 15 -12.98 -1.39 -31.22
C GLU A 15 -14.17 -0.98 -30.33
N LYS A 16 -14.34 -1.65 -29.19
CA LYS A 16 -15.40 -1.36 -28.21
C LYS A 16 -15.09 -0.17 -27.30
N GLY A 17 -13.92 0.46 -27.44
CA GLY A 17 -13.54 1.66 -26.69
C GLY A 17 -13.07 1.41 -25.25
N PHE A 18 -12.75 0.17 -24.89
CA PHE A 18 -12.18 -0.15 -23.57
C PHE A 18 -10.69 0.19 -23.46
N ALA A 19 -10.02 0.36 -24.59
CA ALA A 19 -8.66 0.86 -24.66
C ALA A 19 -8.49 1.79 -25.88
N PRO A 20 -7.67 2.84 -25.80
CA PRO A 20 -7.46 3.76 -26.91
C PRO A 20 -6.69 3.15 -28.08
N ASN A 21 -5.78 2.20 -27.80
CA ASN A 21 -5.03 1.43 -28.79
C ASN A 21 -4.30 0.27 -28.08
N LEU A 22 -3.77 -0.69 -28.86
CA LEU A 22 -3.04 -1.85 -28.36
C LEU A 22 -1.78 -1.48 -27.58
N TYR A 23 -1.05 -0.44 -28.01
CA TYR A 23 0.19 -0.02 -27.37
C TYR A 23 -0.04 0.46 -25.93
N LEU A 24 -1.03 1.31 -25.70
CA LEU A 24 -1.39 1.77 -24.37
C LEU A 24 -2.01 0.65 -23.52
N LEU A 25 -2.77 -0.25 -24.13
CA LEU A 25 -3.30 -1.42 -23.44
C LEU A 25 -2.16 -2.31 -22.91
N ASP A 26 -1.10 -2.50 -23.69
CA ASP A 26 0.06 -3.30 -23.33
C ASP A 26 0.96 -2.64 -22.27
N ILE A 27 1.00 -1.30 -22.21
CA ILE A 27 1.71 -0.57 -21.15
C ILE A 27 0.92 -0.59 -19.84
N ASN A 28 -0.39 -0.38 -19.91
CA ASN A 28 -1.23 -0.23 -18.73
C ASN A 28 -1.48 -1.55 -18.01
N HIS A 29 -1.51 -2.67 -18.76
CA HIS A 29 -1.83 -4.00 -18.23
C HIS A 29 -3.17 -4.07 -17.48
N ALA A 30 -4.11 -3.18 -17.81
CA ALA A 30 -5.42 -3.08 -17.16
C ALA A 30 -6.43 -2.37 -18.05
N LEU A 31 -7.71 -2.64 -17.80
CA LEU A 31 -8.81 -1.80 -18.26
C LEU A 31 -9.18 -0.80 -17.17
N SER A 32 -9.21 0.47 -17.54
CA SER A 32 -9.47 1.58 -16.62
C SER A 32 -10.95 1.92 -16.64
N VAL A 33 -11.55 2.09 -15.46
CA VAL A 33 -12.90 2.64 -15.37
C VAL A 33 -12.86 4.09 -15.90
N PRO A 34 -13.71 4.46 -16.88
CA PRO A 34 -13.79 5.83 -17.36
C PRO A 34 -14.14 6.80 -16.23
N ARG A 35 -13.58 8.00 -16.26
CA ARG A 35 -13.74 9.00 -15.20
C ARG A 35 -15.20 9.39 -14.94
N ASP A 36 -16.01 9.38 -15.98
CA ASP A 36 -17.42 9.72 -16.00
C ASP A 36 -18.35 8.48 -15.91
N PHE A 37 -17.78 7.27 -15.74
CA PHE A 37 -18.57 6.07 -15.53
C PHE A 37 -19.20 6.11 -14.13
N PRO A 38 -20.54 6.00 -14.01
CA PRO A 38 -21.20 6.12 -12.73
C PRO A 38 -20.90 4.90 -11.84
N LEU A 39 -20.28 5.15 -10.69
CA LEU A 39 -20.04 4.13 -9.67
C LEU A 39 -20.84 4.47 -8.40
N PRO A 40 -21.71 3.57 -7.92
CA PRO A 40 -22.30 3.71 -6.59
C PRO A 40 -21.27 3.35 -5.52
N ALA A 41 -21.57 3.64 -4.26
CA ALA A 41 -20.80 3.08 -3.15
C ALA A 41 -20.92 1.53 -3.12
N PRO A 42 -19.85 0.79 -2.76
CA PRO A 42 -18.53 1.29 -2.35
C PRO A 42 -17.55 1.52 -3.53
N TRP A 43 -17.97 1.28 -4.77
CA TRP A 43 -17.10 1.33 -5.95
C TRP A 43 -16.54 2.73 -6.27
N ASN A 44 -17.20 3.79 -5.80
CA ASN A 44 -16.73 5.17 -5.94
C ASN A 44 -15.58 5.57 -4.98
N LEU A 45 -15.11 4.65 -4.13
CA LEU A 45 -13.96 4.89 -3.27
C LEU A 45 -12.68 5.13 -4.10
N PRO A 46 -11.71 5.92 -3.61
CA PRO A 46 -10.48 6.26 -4.33
C PRO A 46 -9.46 5.10 -4.33
N SER A 47 -9.92 3.87 -4.59
CA SER A 47 -9.08 2.67 -4.66
C SER A 47 -8.64 2.43 -6.09
N ARG A 48 -7.33 2.32 -6.35
CA ARG A 48 -6.84 1.92 -7.68
C ARG A 48 -7.32 0.52 -8.09
N MET A 49 -7.60 -0.36 -7.15
CA MET A 49 -8.19 -1.66 -7.51
C MET A 49 -9.62 -1.52 -8.04
N PHE A 50 -10.41 -0.56 -7.53
CA PHE A 50 -11.74 -0.25 -8.09
C PHE A 50 -11.65 0.58 -9.38
N GLY A 51 -10.67 1.47 -9.49
CA GLY A 51 -10.42 2.24 -10.73
C GLY A 51 -9.86 1.40 -11.89
N PHE A 52 -9.27 0.25 -11.60
CA PHE A 52 -8.66 -0.65 -12.57
C PHE A 52 -8.97 -2.13 -12.22
N PRO A 53 -10.23 -2.57 -12.32
CA PRO A 53 -10.66 -3.86 -11.74
C PRO A 53 -10.25 -5.08 -12.57
N ILE A 54 -9.97 -4.89 -13.86
CA ILE A 54 -9.62 -5.95 -14.82
C ILE A 54 -8.14 -5.78 -15.20
N GLU A 55 -7.34 -6.82 -14.96
CA GLU A 55 -5.98 -6.89 -15.49
C GLU A 55 -5.96 -7.49 -16.89
N VAL A 56 -4.96 -7.07 -17.68
CA VAL A 56 -4.80 -7.48 -19.08
C VAL A 56 -3.38 -8.02 -19.28
N CYS A 57 -3.30 -9.29 -19.68
CA CYS A 57 -2.05 -9.91 -20.10
C CYS A 57 -1.94 -9.85 -21.62
N ARG A 58 -0.91 -9.16 -22.12
CA ARG A 58 -0.60 -9.12 -23.56
C ARG A 58 -0.26 -10.53 -24.10
N PRO A 59 -0.40 -10.76 -25.41
CA PRO A 59 0.08 -12.00 -26.03
C PRO A 59 1.58 -12.21 -25.79
N ASP A 60 1.98 -13.44 -25.44
CA ASP A 60 3.39 -13.78 -25.24
C ASP A 60 3.63 -15.29 -25.40
N GLY A 61 4.71 -15.67 -26.10
CA GLY A 61 5.12 -17.07 -26.26
C GLY A 61 4.05 -17.98 -26.88
N GLY A 62 3.26 -17.46 -27.83
CA GLY A 62 2.15 -18.19 -28.46
C GLY A 62 0.87 -18.26 -27.63
N GLN A 63 0.85 -17.70 -26.41
CA GLN A 63 -0.39 -17.52 -25.65
C GLN A 63 -1.13 -16.27 -26.15
N PRO A 64 -2.46 -16.35 -26.38
CA PRO A 64 -3.25 -15.18 -26.76
C PRO A 64 -3.36 -14.18 -25.59
N ARG A 65 -3.85 -12.97 -25.88
CA ARG A 65 -4.21 -12.00 -24.84
C ARG A 65 -5.24 -12.61 -23.90
N LYS A 66 -5.13 -12.28 -22.61
CA LYS A 66 -6.07 -12.68 -21.56
C LYS A 66 -6.51 -11.47 -20.75
N ILE A 67 -7.74 -11.51 -20.26
CA ILE A 67 -8.28 -10.57 -19.29
C ILE A 67 -8.81 -11.32 -18.08
N GLY A 68 -8.68 -10.73 -16.90
CA GLY A 68 -9.09 -11.35 -15.65
C GLY A 68 -9.27 -10.33 -14.55
N LEU A 69 -10.02 -10.67 -13.52
CA LEU A 69 -10.24 -9.78 -12.37
C LEU A 69 -9.00 -9.74 -11.47
N ARG A 70 -8.70 -8.56 -10.93
CA ARG A 70 -7.67 -8.42 -9.90
C ARG A 70 -8.08 -8.95 -8.52
N HIS A 71 -9.37 -9.19 -8.34
CA HIS A 71 -9.94 -9.82 -7.15
C HIS A 71 -11.29 -10.47 -7.52
N PRO A 72 -11.61 -11.69 -7.02
CA PRO A 72 -12.87 -12.37 -7.36
C PRO A 72 -14.13 -11.54 -7.05
N LEU A 73 -14.14 -10.82 -5.92
CA LEU A 73 -15.27 -9.96 -5.52
C LEU A 73 -15.53 -8.78 -6.47
N LEU A 74 -14.63 -8.50 -7.43
CA LEU A 74 -14.88 -7.50 -8.46
C LEU A 74 -15.89 -7.98 -9.52
N ALA A 75 -16.38 -9.23 -9.44
CA ALA A 75 -17.44 -9.72 -10.31
C ALA A 75 -18.69 -8.82 -10.26
N ASP A 76 -19.01 -8.28 -9.09
CA ASP A 76 -20.15 -7.38 -8.87
C ASP A 76 -19.83 -5.90 -9.21
N HIS A 77 -18.62 -5.61 -9.67
CA HIS A 77 -18.23 -4.23 -10.00
C HIS A 77 -18.99 -3.76 -11.26
N PRO A 78 -19.68 -2.60 -11.25
CA PRO A 78 -20.53 -2.15 -12.36
C PRO A 78 -19.81 -2.05 -13.71
N TYR A 79 -18.55 -1.58 -13.71
CA TYR A 79 -17.73 -1.55 -14.91
C TYR A 79 -17.37 -2.96 -15.42
N VAL A 80 -17.14 -3.93 -14.53
CA VAL A 80 -16.86 -5.32 -14.93
C VAL A 80 -18.08 -5.92 -15.62
N LEU A 81 -19.26 -5.78 -15.02
CA LEU A 81 -20.53 -6.22 -15.60
C LEU A 81 -20.79 -5.57 -16.97
N HIS A 82 -20.46 -4.29 -17.11
CA HIS A 82 -20.56 -3.59 -18.40
C HIS A 82 -19.63 -4.19 -19.46
N VAL A 83 -18.36 -4.44 -19.12
CA VAL A 83 -17.40 -5.07 -20.05
C VAL A 83 -17.86 -6.46 -20.46
N GLU A 84 -18.31 -7.29 -19.51
CA GLU A 84 -18.85 -8.63 -19.78
C GLU A 84 -20.05 -8.59 -20.73
N ALA A 85 -20.99 -7.68 -20.50
CA ALA A 85 -22.16 -7.52 -21.35
C ALA A 85 -21.81 -7.09 -22.79
N VAL A 86 -20.83 -6.19 -22.96
CA VAL A 86 -20.41 -5.70 -24.28
C VAL A 86 -19.58 -6.72 -25.05
N LEU A 87 -18.73 -7.48 -24.35
CA LEU A 87 -17.89 -8.52 -24.97
C LEU A 87 -18.65 -9.85 -25.16
N GLY A 88 -19.73 -10.07 -24.41
CA GLY A 88 -20.47 -11.34 -24.41
C GLY A 88 -19.69 -12.50 -23.80
N VAL A 89 -18.78 -12.20 -22.85
CA VAL A 89 -17.94 -13.20 -22.18
C VAL A 89 -17.95 -12.97 -20.67
N GLU A 90 -17.75 -14.04 -19.90
CA GLU A 90 -17.41 -13.94 -18.49
C GLU A 90 -15.90 -13.73 -18.32
N ILE A 91 -15.49 -12.73 -17.55
CA ILE A 91 -14.08 -12.46 -17.24
C ILE A 91 -13.61 -13.42 -16.14
N ASP A 92 -12.44 -14.02 -16.32
CA ASP A 92 -11.86 -14.95 -15.36
C ASP A 92 -11.72 -14.29 -13.97
N ARG A 93 -12.38 -14.88 -12.97
CA ARG A 93 -12.41 -14.36 -11.59
C ARG A 93 -11.08 -14.52 -10.87
N ASN A 94 -10.20 -15.38 -11.37
CA ASN A 94 -8.89 -15.69 -10.80
C ASN A 94 -7.72 -14.95 -11.47
N GLY A 95 -8.04 -13.94 -12.29
CA GLY A 95 -7.05 -13.08 -12.93
C GLY A 95 -6.55 -13.60 -14.28
N ALA A 96 -5.59 -12.87 -14.84
CA ALA A 96 -4.98 -13.18 -16.13
C ALA A 96 -3.45 -13.21 -15.98
N PRO A 97 -2.89 -14.23 -15.30
CA PRO A 97 -1.45 -14.31 -15.11
C PRO A 97 -0.72 -14.45 -16.44
N ASN A 98 0.46 -13.84 -16.55
CA ASN A 98 1.32 -14.04 -17.72
C ASN A 98 1.86 -15.47 -17.80
N ARG A 99 2.65 -15.78 -18.83
CA ARG A 99 3.21 -17.14 -19.03
C ARG A 99 4.07 -17.66 -17.87
N TYR A 100 4.53 -16.77 -16.98
CA TYR A 100 5.34 -17.07 -15.81
C TYR A 100 4.52 -17.10 -14.50
N GLY A 101 3.20 -16.96 -14.58
CA GLY A 101 2.33 -16.93 -13.42
C GLY A 101 2.22 -15.56 -12.73
N TYR A 102 2.84 -14.51 -13.28
CA TYR A 102 2.76 -13.18 -12.68
C TYR A 102 1.40 -12.52 -12.94
N THR A 103 0.78 -12.03 -11.87
CA THR A 103 -0.48 -11.27 -11.85
C THR A 103 -0.32 -10.02 -10.99
N THR A 104 -1.10 -8.99 -11.29
CA THR A 104 -1.17 -7.75 -10.51
C THR A 104 -2.12 -7.83 -9.31
N ALA A 105 -2.87 -8.92 -9.16
CA ALA A 105 -3.85 -9.10 -8.09
C ALA A 105 -3.29 -8.85 -6.66
N PRO A 106 -2.14 -9.43 -6.24
CA PRO A 106 -1.58 -9.14 -4.91
C PRO A 106 -1.21 -7.67 -4.71
N THR A 107 -0.72 -7.02 -5.77
CA THR A 107 -0.38 -5.59 -5.73
C THR A 107 -1.65 -4.73 -5.64
N ALA A 108 -2.74 -5.15 -6.27
CA ALA A 108 -4.03 -4.45 -6.20
C ALA A 108 -4.63 -4.47 -4.78
N ARG A 109 -4.51 -5.60 -4.07
CA ARG A 109 -4.89 -5.71 -2.64
C ARG A 109 -4.12 -4.71 -1.77
N TRP A 110 -2.82 -4.56 -2.03
CA TRP A 110 -1.99 -3.55 -1.39
C TRP A 110 -2.44 -2.13 -1.74
N TRP A 111 -2.69 -1.85 -3.03
CA TRP A 111 -3.18 -0.53 -3.46
C TRP A 111 -4.50 -0.16 -2.80
N HIS A 112 -5.44 -1.09 -2.68
CA HIS A 112 -6.70 -0.84 -2.01
C HIS A 112 -6.50 -0.35 -0.57
N ALA A 113 -5.65 -1.04 0.21
CA ALA A 113 -5.36 -0.64 1.58
C ALA A 113 -4.64 0.73 1.67
N VAL A 114 -3.55 0.91 0.91
CA VAL A 114 -2.75 2.14 1.00
C VAL A 114 -3.49 3.37 0.48
N ASP A 115 -4.31 3.22 -0.56
CA ASP A 115 -5.05 4.35 -1.15
C ASP A 115 -6.11 4.86 -0.18
N LEU A 116 -6.83 3.97 0.51
CA LEU A 116 -7.85 4.36 1.48
C LEU A 116 -7.26 4.95 2.75
N ILE A 117 -6.15 4.40 3.27
CA ILE A 117 -5.41 5.03 4.37
C ILE A 117 -4.94 6.43 3.97
N SER A 118 -4.31 6.58 2.81
CA SER A 118 -3.76 7.87 2.35
C SER A 118 -4.84 8.90 2.04
N ALA A 119 -6.08 8.45 1.79
CA ALA A 119 -7.24 9.32 1.58
C ALA A 119 -8.01 9.65 2.86
N GLY A 120 -7.56 9.18 4.03
CA GLY A 120 -8.27 9.34 5.31
C GLY A 120 -9.56 8.53 5.43
N LYS A 121 -9.74 7.52 4.57
CA LYS A 121 -10.93 6.66 4.46
C LYS A 121 -10.73 5.30 5.11
N TRP A 122 -10.11 5.29 6.29
CA TRP A 122 -9.75 4.04 6.97
C TRP A 122 -10.97 3.27 7.47
N ARG A 123 -12.10 3.92 7.73
CA ARG A 123 -13.35 3.22 8.08
C ARG A 123 -13.90 2.47 6.87
N GLU A 124 -13.93 3.11 5.72
CA GLU A 124 -14.36 2.45 4.49
C GLU A 124 -13.40 1.32 4.09
N LEU A 125 -12.10 1.42 4.41
CA LEU A 125 -11.17 0.30 4.27
C LEU A 125 -11.59 -0.92 5.11
N LEU A 126 -12.06 -0.71 6.34
CA LEU A 126 -12.56 -1.80 7.18
C LEU A 126 -13.89 -2.37 6.65
N ASP A 127 -14.77 -1.50 6.14
CA ASP A 127 -16.03 -1.92 5.50
C ASP A 127 -15.79 -2.73 4.22
N THR A 128 -14.68 -2.50 3.53
CA THR A 128 -14.29 -3.20 2.29
C THR A 128 -13.08 -4.12 2.47
N GLN A 129 -12.80 -4.57 3.69
CA GLN A 129 -11.60 -5.36 4.00
C GLN A 129 -11.51 -6.69 3.24
N ASP A 130 -12.64 -7.26 2.83
CA ASP A 130 -12.72 -8.51 2.05
C ASP A 130 -12.05 -8.41 0.67
N PHE A 131 -11.78 -7.19 0.19
CA PHE A 131 -11.06 -6.95 -1.04
C PHE A 131 -9.53 -6.90 -0.88
N THR A 132 -9.04 -7.00 0.35
CA THR A 132 -7.62 -6.99 0.66
C THR A 132 -7.29 -8.11 1.66
N GLU A 133 -6.11 -8.05 2.25
CA GLU A 133 -5.66 -9.02 3.24
C GLU A 133 -5.25 -8.27 4.52
N PRO A 134 -5.38 -8.87 5.71
CA PRO A 134 -4.97 -8.24 6.97
C PRO A 134 -3.54 -7.69 6.93
N ARG A 135 -2.60 -8.45 6.34
CA ARG A 135 -1.20 -8.01 6.17
C ARG A 135 -1.06 -6.74 5.32
N CYS A 136 -1.93 -6.53 4.34
CA CYS A 136 -1.92 -5.33 3.50
C CYS A 136 -2.46 -4.13 4.28
N ILE A 137 -3.49 -4.33 5.11
CA ILE A 137 -4.02 -3.30 6.00
C ILE A 137 -2.98 -2.88 7.04
N MET A 138 -2.34 -3.83 7.74
CA MET A 138 -1.28 -3.54 8.71
C MET A 138 -0.10 -2.81 8.06
N ARG A 139 0.32 -3.25 6.86
CA ARG A 139 1.34 -2.53 6.09
C ARG A 139 0.90 -1.12 5.71
N ALA A 140 -0.39 -0.91 5.46
CA ALA A 140 -0.94 0.40 5.11
C ALA A 140 -1.02 1.30 6.34
N VAL A 141 -1.28 0.75 7.53
CA VAL A 141 -1.14 1.46 8.81
C VAL A 141 0.28 1.97 8.99
N ALA A 142 1.29 1.11 8.83
CA ALA A 142 2.69 1.53 8.90
C ALA A 142 3.03 2.63 7.88
N TYR A 143 2.51 2.52 6.65
CA TYR A 143 2.65 3.56 5.62
C TYR A 143 1.97 4.87 6.05
N GLY A 144 0.76 4.80 6.58
CA GLY A 144 -0.03 5.92 7.04
C GLY A 144 0.60 6.67 8.21
N CYS A 145 1.24 5.96 9.13
CA CYS A 145 2.04 6.57 10.20
C CYS A 145 3.32 7.22 9.65
N ARG A 146 3.95 6.61 8.63
CA ARG A 146 5.27 7.02 8.13
C ARG A 146 5.24 8.27 7.26
N TYR A 147 4.20 8.43 6.45
CA TYR A 147 4.13 9.46 5.42
C TYR A 147 2.95 10.40 5.68
N SER A 148 3.11 11.66 5.30
CA SER A 148 2.07 12.69 5.38
C SER A 148 1.83 13.31 4.01
N HIS A 149 0.70 14.00 3.82
CA HIS A 149 0.54 14.88 2.67
C HIS A 149 1.61 15.97 2.68
N HIS A 150 2.23 16.25 1.53
CA HIS A 150 3.21 17.34 1.39
C HIS A 150 2.64 18.72 1.77
N GLU A 151 1.32 18.90 1.65
CA GLU A 151 0.63 20.14 2.00
C GLU A 151 0.30 20.24 3.49
N ASP A 152 0.37 19.13 4.24
CA ASP A 152 0.13 19.13 5.68
C ASP A 152 1.35 19.68 6.42
N LYS A 153 1.23 20.93 6.88
CA LYS A 153 2.27 21.61 7.65
C LYS A 153 2.49 21.00 9.04
N LYS A 154 1.54 20.23 9.56
CA LYS A 154 1.74 19.48 10.81
C LYS A 154 2.58 18.24 10.58
N ALA A 155 2.58 17.70 9.36
CA ALA A 155 3.32 16.52 8.98
C ALA A 155 3.10 15.37 9.98
N ALA A 156 1.84 15.02 10.26
CA ALA A 156 1.50 14.11 11.38
C ALA A 156 1.09 12.69 10.95
N GLY A 157 1.43 12.29 9.72
CA GLY A 157 0.95 11.06 9.10
C GLY A 157 -0.33 11.26 8.28
N TYR A 158 -0.68 10.28 7.44
CA TYR A 158 -2.00 10.16 6.82
C TYR A 158 -3.09 9.77 7.82
N ILE A 159 -2.69 9.11 8.92
CA ILE A 159 -3.54 8.72 10.04
C ILE A 159 -2.83 9.00 11.35
N THR A 160 -3.60 9.24 12.40
CA THR A 160 -3.09 9.38 13.77
C THR A 160 -2.75 8.02 14.38
N THR A 161 -1.95 7.99 15.45
CA THR A 161 -1.69 6.74 16.20
C THR A 161 -2.95 6.17 16.82
N ALA A 162 -3.90 7.01 17.26
CA ALA A 162 -5.19 6.56 17.78
C ALA A 162 -6.01 5.79 16.72
N GLU A 163 -6.09 6.32 15.50
CA GLU A 163 -6.75 5.64 14.39
C GLU A 163 -5.99 4.37 13.97
N ALA A 164 -4.66 4.44 13.91
CA ALA A 164 -3.82 3.27 13.63
C ALA A 164 -4.09 2.12 14.61
N ARG A 165 -4.19 2.40 15.91
CA ARG A 165 -4.52 1.41 16.93
C ARG A 165 -5.92 0.82 16.77
N GLU A 166 -6.89 1.67 16.43
CA GLU A 166 -8.25 1.21 16.16
C GLU A 166 -8.25 0.23 14.97
N ILE A 167 -7.63 0.60 13.85
CA ILE A 167 -7.50 -0.27 12.67
C ILE A 167 -6.80 -1.59 13.03
N MET A 168 -5.68 -1.54 13.75
CA MET A 168 -4.92 -2.73 14.16
C MET A 168 -5.76 -3.68 15.01
N ARG A 169 -6.57 -3.15 15.94
CA ARG A 169 -7.50 -3.96 16.73
C ARG A 169 -8.60 -4.60 15.88
N GLU A 170 -9.20 -3.85 14.95
CA GLU A 170 -10.29 -4.37 14.10
C GLU A 170 -9.82 -5.48 13.16
N VAL A 171 -8.57 -5.45 12.70
CA VAL A 171 -7.98 -6.54 11.89
C VAL A 171 -7.43 -7.71 12.72
N GLY A 172 -7.63 -7.69 14.04
CA GLY A 172 -7.22 -8.75 14.95
C GLY A 172 -5.72 -8.80 15.24
N ALA A 173 -4.99 -7.68 15.09
CA ALA A 173 -3.59 -7.60 15.49
C ALA A 173 -3.44 -7.69 17.02
N THR A 174 -2.39 -8.37 17.46
CA THR A 174 -1.98 -8.48 18.85
C THR A 174 -0.97 -7.38 19.15
N GLU A 175 -1.32 -6.48 20.06
CA GLU A 175 -0.38 -5.48 20.53
C GLU A 175 0.73 -6.14 21.38
N PRO A 176 2.01 -5.85 21.13
CA PRO A 176 3.10 -6.41 21.93
C PRO A 176 3.13 -5.77 23.31
N ASP A 177 3.31 -6.60 24.35
CA ASP A 177 3.44 -6.15 25.74
C ASP A 177 4.70 -5.31 25.97
N GLU A 178 5.79 -5.65 25.28
CA GLU A 178 7.08 -4.96 25.36
C GLU A 178 7.26 -3.96 24.20
N ARG A 179 6.75 -2.74 24.37
CA ARG A 179 6.81 -1.65 23.37
C ARG A 179 8.23 -1.36 22.87
N SER A 180 9.20 -1.26 23.78
CA SER A 180 10.60 -0.97 23.44
C SER A 180 11.24 -2.08 22.61
N ALA A 181 10.91 -3.35 22.88
CA ALA A 181 11.43 -4.47 22.10
C ALA A 181 10.94 -4.43 20.64
N ALA A 182 9.68 -4.04 20.42
CA ALA A 182 9.13 -3.85 19.08
C ALA A 182 9.86 -2.74 18.29
N ILE A 183 10.27 -1.66 18.97
CA ILE A 183 11.05 -0.56 18.36
C ILE A 183 12.50 -0.98 18.12
N LEU A 184 13.13 -1.69 19.05
CA LEU A 184 14.53 -2.15 18.92
C LEU A 184 14.71 -3.24 17.86
N ALA A 185 13.62 -3.86 17.40
CA ALA A 185 13.64 -4.79 16.26
C ALA A 185 13.88 -4.10 14.89
N PHE A 186 13.71 -2.77 14.83
CA PHE A 186 14.09 -1.99 13.65
C PHE A 186 15.61 -1.97 13.47
N SER A 187 16.05 -1.66 12.25
CA SER A 187 17.48 -1.48 12.01
C SER A 187 18.04 -0.32 12.83
N ALA A 188 19.26 -0.49 13.34
CA ALA A 188 19.95 0.54 14.10
C ALA A 188 19.93 1.90 13.38
N PRO A 189 19.72 3.02 14.10
CA PRO A 189 19.70 4.34 13.50
C PRO A 189 21.00 4.64 12.78
N SER A 190 20.92 4.99 11.50
CA SER A 190 22.08 5.33 10.67
C SER A 190 21.79 6.60 9.87
N PRO A 191 22.69 7.59 9.84
CA PRO A 191 22.47 8.81 9.09
C PRO A 191 22.57 8.52 7.59
N CYS A 192 21.63 9.07 6.83
CA CYS A 192 21.68 9.14 5.38
C CYS A 192 21.91 10.60 4.98
N ARG A 193 23.02 10.88 4.31
CA ARG A 193 23.32 12.21 3.78
C ARG A 193 22.88 12.26 2.33
N GLN A 194 22.00 13.21 2.02
CA GLN A 194 21.70 13.55 0.64
C GLN A 194 22.81 14.45 0.09
N ASP A 195 22.92 14.51 -1.25
CA ASP A 195 23.88 15.40 -1.95
C ASP A 195 23.70 16.89 -1.57
N THR A 196 22.52 17.25 -1.06
CA THR A 196 22.17 18.59 -0.57
C THR A 196 22.79 18.93 0.79
N GLY A 197 23.48 17.98 1.45
CA GLY A 197 24.10 18.16 2.77
C GLY A 197 23.14 18.01 3.95
N SER A 198 21.85 17.79 3.69
CA SER A 198 20.87 17.50 4.75
C SER A 198 21.02 16.05 5.26
N GLU A 199 21.05 15.90 6.58
CA GLU A 199 21.15 14.60 7.25
C GLU A 199 19.75 14.12 7.64
N HIS A 200 19.38 12.94 7.14
CA HIS A 200 18.11 12.28 7.42
C HIS A 200 18.36 10.96 8.17
N TRP A 201 17.46 10.60 9.06
CA TRP A 201 17.60 9.40 9.91
C TRP A 201 16.48 8.40 9.62
N PRO A 202 16.52 7.71 8.46
CA PRO A 202 15.43 6.87 8.02
C PRO A 202 15.17 5.71 8.98
N ILE A 203 13.90 5.39 9.17
CA ILE A 203 13.48 4.18 9.86
C ILE A 203 13.50 3.04 8.85
N ASN A 204 14.46 2.14 9.02
CA ASN A 204 14.61 0.94 8.21
C ASN A 204 14.28 -0.28 9.07
N HIS A 205 13.74 -1.31 8.44
CA HIS A 205 13.53 -2.59 9.09
C HIS A 205 13.97 -3.71 8.14
N GLY A 206 14.47 -4.79 8.71
CA GLY A 206 14.75 -6.02 7.98
C GLY A 206 13.47 -6.79 7.67
N ARG A 207 13.53 -8.11 7.87
CA ARG A 207 12.42 -9.04 7.63
C ARG A 207 11.41 -9.06 8.79
N LEU A 208 10.93 -7.88 9.22
CA LEU A 208 9.80 -7.79 10.14
C LEU A 208 8.50 -8.05 9.40
N CYS A 209 7.53 -8.67 10.08
CA CYS A 209 6.20 -8.85 9.50
C CYS A 209 5.42 -7.52 9.53
N ALA A 210 4.31 -7.45 8.77
CA ALA A 210 3.55 -6.20 8.66
C ALA A 210 2.98 -5.71 10.00
N GLU A 211 2.64 -6.65 10.88
CA GLU A 211 2.10 -6.38 12.21
C GLU A 211 3.15 -5.73 13.13
N ASP A 212 4.33 -6.35 13.26
CA ASP A 212 5.44 -5.83 14.06
C ASP A 212 5.85 -4.42 13.59
N VAL A 213 5.90 -4.22 12.27
CA VAL A 213 6.23 -2.91 11.71
C VAL A 213 5.17 -1.88 12.08
N ALA A 214 3.89 -2.21 11.96
CA ALA A 214 2.81 -1.29 12.29
C ALA A 214 2.82 -0.91 13.78
N TRP A 215 2.95 -1.90 14.67
CA TRP A 215 3.03 -1.63 16.11
C TRP A 215 4.26 -0.84 16.50
N GLY A 216 5.43 -1.18 15.98
CA GLY A 216 6.64 -0.41 16.28
C GLY A 216 6.58 1.03 15.76
N MET A 217 5.90 1.30 14.64
CA MET A 217 5.63 2.68 14.20
C MET A 217 4.70 3.42 15.17
N ILE A 218 3.61 2.78 15.61
CA ILE A 218 2.66 3.34 16.58
C ILE A 218 3.39 3.69 17.89
N HIS A 219 4.05 2.71 18.49
CA HIS A 219 4.76 2.88 19.76
C HIS A 219 5.90 3.87 19.64
N GLY A 220 6.68 3.81 18.56
CA GLY A 220 7.80 4.72 18.36
C GLY A 220 7.36 6.19 18.21
N ILE A 221 6.18 6.45 17.63
CA ILE A 221 5.60 7.80 17.60
C ILE A 221 5.10 8.22 18.98
N GLU A 222 4.31 7.37 19.64
CA GLU A 222 3.71 7.66 20.96
C GLU A 222 4.76 7.94 22.03
N ASP A 223 5.85 7.17 22.02
CA ASP A 223 6.91 7.23 23.03
C ASP A 223 8.04 8.20 22.64
N GLY A 224 7.90 8.89 21.50
CA GLY A 224 8.83 9.94 21.04
C GLY A 224 10.15 9.44 20.44
N TRP A 225 10.27 8.16 20.13
CA TRP A 225 11.42 7.58 19.42
C TRP A 225 11.49 8.04 17.96
N PHE A 226 10.33 8.30 17.37
CA PHE A 226 10.17 8.76 16.01
C PHE A 226 9.54 10.14 15.96
N ARG A 227 9.89 10.92 14.93
CA ARG A 227 9.25 12.20 14.62
C ARG A 227 9.21 12.42 13.13
N HIS A 228 8.18 13.10 12.65
CA HIS A 228 8.15 13.57 11.27
C HIS A 228 9.09 14.75 11.06
N ASP A 229 9.72 14.78 9.89
CA ASP A 229 10.41 15.96 9.40
C ASP A 229 9.44 16.95 8.72
N ARG A 230 9.96 18.11 8.32
CA ARG A 230 9.18 19.14 7.63
C ARG A 230 8.66 18.71 6.25
N SER A 231 9.18 17.61 5.71
CA SER A 231 8.80 17.05 4.42
C SER A 231 7.73 15.95 4.57
N GLY A 232 7.22 15.70 5.79
CA GLY A 232 6.19 14.70 6.04
C GLY A 232 6.71 13.27 6.23
N HIS A 233 8.02 13.07 6.40
CA HIS A 233 8.62 11.74 6.54
C HIS A 233 8.97 11.45 7.99
N LEU A 234 8.53 10.29 8.49
CA LEU A 234 8.91 9.78 9.80
C LEU A 234 10.38 9.31 9.81
N GLN A 235 11.11 9.77 10.83
CA GLN A 235 12.53 9.46 11.05
C GLN A 235 12.82 9.24 12.54
N TRP A 236 13.99 8.67 12.86
CA TRP A 236 14.46 8.61 14.24
C TRP A 236 14.60 10.03 14.82
N SER A 237 13.97 10.26 15.96
CA SER A 237 14.16 11.47 16.75
C SER A 237 15.56 11.45 17.39
N GLU A 238 16.03 12.61 17.86
CA GLU A 238 17.30 12.67 18.59
C GLU A 238 17.27 11.83 19.85
N LEU A 239 16.22 11.99 20.64
CA LEU A 239 15.89 11.18 21.79
C LEU A 239 15.86 9.67 21.46
N GLY A 240 15.20 9.29 20.37
CA GLY A 240 15.11 7.89 19.95
C GLY A 240 16.48 7.29 19.60
N ARG A 241 17.39 8.08 19.01
CA ARG A 241 18.76 7.63 18.73
C ARG A 241 19.57 7.41 20.01
N GLU A 242 19.47 8.33 20.95
CA GLU A 242 20.15 8.23 22.24
C GLU A 242 19.66 7.01 23.03
N ARG A 243 18.34 6.79 23.08
CA ARG A 243 17.72 5.61 23.70
C ARG A 243 18.15 4.32 23.00
N TYR A 244 18.17 4.27 21.68
CA TYR A 244 18.60 3.08 20.94
C TYR A 244 20.06 2.72 21.27
N ALA A 245 20.94 3.73 21.36
CA ALA A 245 22.34 3.53 21.71
C ALA A 245 22.53 3.01 23.15
N ALA A 246 21.61 3.32 24.06
CA ALA A 246 21.62 2.85 25.44
C ALA A 246 21.19 1.39 25.61
N GLY A 247 20.48 0.80 24.64
CA GLY A 247 20.00 -0.58 24.68
C GLY A 247 19.10 -0.84 25.89
N ASP A 248 19.38 -1.90 26.65
CA ASP A 248 18.62 -2.30 27.86
C ASP A 248 19.00 -1.47 29.12
N SER A 249 19.84 -0.45 28.99
CA SER A 249 20.21 0.39 30.12
C SER A 249 19.01 1.21 30.60
N ALA A 250 18.68 1.13 31.90
CA ALA A 250 17.59 1.91 32.51
C ALA A 250 17.81 3.44 32.41
N ILE A 251 19.05 3.87 32.13
CA ILE A 251 19.48 5.26 32.11
C ILE A 251 20.33 5.51 30.85
N TYR A 252 20.09 6.62 30.17
CA TYR A 252 20.95 7.12 29.10
C TYR A 252 21.36 8.57 29.38
N THR A 253 22.45 9.01 28.76
CA THR A 253 22.93 10.38 28.86
C THR A 253 22.48 11.15 27.64
N GLU A 254 21.69 12.20 27.84
CA GLU A 254 21.29 13.11 26.77
C GLU A 254 22.50 13.89 26.23
N ALA A 255 22.40 14.45 25.02
CA ALA A 255 23.37 15.41 24.49
C ALA A 255 23.63 16.62 25.42
N SER A 256 22.69 16.91 26.33
CA SER A 256 22.79 17.93 27.38
C SER A 256 23.75 17.56 28.53
N GLY A 257 24.19 16.30 28.60
CA GLY A 257 24.98 15.75 29.69
C GLY A 257 24.17 15.31 30.92
N GLN A 258 22.84 15.39 30.87
CA GLN A 258 21.95 14.94 31.94
C GLN A 258 21.61 13.45 31.79
N ALA A 259 21.49 12.77 32.93
CA ALA A 259 21.00 11.39 32.99
C ALA A 259 19.47 11.37 32.90
N ALA A 260 18.93 10.61 31.96
CA ALA A 260 17.51 10.43 31.73
C ALA A 260 17.15 8.93 31.74
N PHE A 261 15.89 8.63 32.05
CA PHE A 261 15.40 7.26 32.07
C PHE A 261 15.00 6.77 30.67
N ALA A 262 15.34 5.52 30.35
CA ALA A 262 15.19 4.96 29.01
C ALA A 262 13.80 4.39 28.66
N PHE A 263 12.81 4.53 29.56
CA PHE A 263 11.45 4.03 29.37
C PHE A 263 10.54 5.01 28.62
#